data_AF-A0A383S5P9-F1
#
_entry.id   AF-A0A383S5P9-F1
#
_cell.length_a   1.000
_cell.length_b   1.000
_cell.length_c   1.000
_cell.angle_alpha   90.00
_cell.angle_beta   90.00
_cell.angle_gamma   90.00
#
_symmetry.space_group_name_H-M   'P 1'
#
loop_
_entity.id
_entity.type
_entity.pdbx_description
1 polymer ?
#
loop_
_entity_poly.entity_id
_entity_poly.type
_entity_poly.pdbx_seq_one_letter_code
_entity_poly.pdbx_strand_id
1 'polypeptide(L)'
;MAEYSDKLGAYDEPVAFDDGAADTLKSAATTLSSTLKTQATSRSSWATTALTDFKGHYADVFESNAKAASTDCTNIASALDDLAAEVQKLKEAATAERQRRKEAKEWADRQDRESFLKGLWDGFWGTDQPPAGPDQVPLPEPHDPVTTPWSEPAPGAAGGVSSACPDDLRAYSSNVSGANDTVVTQKGTLEGAITDFADKCSWCKINTSGITTALASFETNNTNEVNWVNTVAAAFEAAGGSGEISEVSDAA
;
A
#
# COMPACT_ATOMS: atom_id res chain seq x y z
N MET A 1 -35.58 -6.58 26.65
CA MET A 1 -35.03 -6.45 25.28
C MET A 1 -35.09 -5.03 24.70
N ALA A 2 -36.25 -4.44 24.39
CA ALA A 2 -36.30 -3.12 23.73
C ALA A 2 -35.83 -1.94 24.61
N GLU A 3 -36.07 -1.99 25.93
CA GLU A 3 -35.80 -0.86 26.85
C GLU A 3 -34.31 -0.59 27.11
N TYR A 4 -33.44 -1.59 26.90
CA TYR A 4 -32.00 -1.48 27.14
C TYR A 4 -31.17 -1.27 25.85
N SER A 5 -31.74 -1.56 24.67
CA SER A 5 -31.08 -1.37 23.37
C SER A 5 -30.70 0.10 23.12
N ASP A 6 -31.55 1.05 23.50
CA ASP A 6 -31.30 2.48 23.36
C ASP A 6 -30.21 3.02 24.31
N LYS A 7 -29.98 2.36 25.46
CA LYS A 7 -29.02 2.82 26.49
C LYS A 7 -27.61 2.19 26.36
N LEU A 8 -27.51 0.99 25.78
CA LEU A 8 -26.27 0.20 25.70
C LEU A 8 -25.65 0.18 24.29
N GLY A 9 -26.32 0.79 23.30
CA GLY A 9 -26.01 0.64 21.88
C GLY A 9 -26.40 -0.74 21.35
N ALA A 10 -26.06 -1.04 20.09
CA ALA A 10 -26.31 -2.36 19.49
C ALA A 10 -25.44 -3.45 20.16
N TYR A 11 -25.89 -4.04 21.26
CA TYR A 11 -25.20 -5.11 21.98
C TYR A 11 -25.64 -6.52 21.55
N ASP A 12 -26.80 -6.64 20.91
CA ASP A 12 -27.35 -7.92 20.44
C ASP A 12 -26.90 -8.30 19.02
N GLU A 13 -26.38 -7.35 18.25
CA GLU A 13 -25.84 -7.61 16.91
C GLU A 13 -24.36 -8.05 16.99
N PRO A 14 -23.91 -9.02 16.17
CA PRO A 14 -22.49 -9.33 16.06
C PRO A 14 -21.71 -8.14 15.49
N VAL A 15 -20.43 -8.03 15.89
CA VAL A 15 -19.50 -7.10 15.25
C VAL A 15 -19.15 -7.65 13.88
N ALA A 16 -19.62 -7.00 12.82
CA ALA A 16 -19.36 -7.38 11.43
C ALA A 16 -17.90 -7.05 11.04
N PHE A 17 -16.98 -7.90 11.52
CA PHE A 17 -15.55 -7.81 11.29
C PHE A 17 -14.96 -9.22 11.19
N ASP A 18 -14.32 -9.52 10.07
CA ASP A 18 -13.66 -10.79 9.81
C ASP A 18 -12.15 -10.68 10.07
N ASP A 19 -11.68 -11.38 11.11
CA ASP A 19 -10.27 -11.34 11.51
C ASP A 19 -9.34 -11.93 10.43
N GLY A 20 -9.82 -12.89 9.64
CA GLY A 20 -9.05 -13.53 8.58
C GLY A 20 -8.87 -12.63 7.36
N ALA A 21 -9.91 -11.89 6.98
CA ALA A 21 -9.82 -10.86 5.95
C ALA A 21 -8.87 -9.73 6.36
N ALA A 22 -8.93 -9.30 7.63
CA ALA A 22 -7.99 -8.33 8.19
C ALA A 22 -6.55 -8.84 8.17
N ASP A 23 -6.30 -10.08 8.60
CA ASP A 23 -4.96 -10.67 8.58
C ASP A 23 -4.43 -10.84 7.14
N THR A 24 -5.29 -11.17 6.19
CA THR A 24 -4.93 -11.28 4.77
C THR A 24 -4.52 -9.94 4.19
N LEU A 25 -5.30 -8.88 4.44
CA LEU A 25 -4.98 -7.51 4.00
C LEU A 25 -3.66 -7.03 4.61
N LYS A 26 -3.49 -7.18 5.94
CA LYS A 26 -2.25 -6.83 6.63
C LYS A 26 -1.04 -7.56 6.06
N SER A 27 -1.19 -8.86 5.78
CA SER A 27 -0.11 -9.69 5.22
C SER A 27 0.26 -9.24 3.82
N ALA A 28 -0.72 -9.02 2.94
CA ALA A 28 -0.49 -8.55 1.58
C ALA A 28 0.22 -7.18 1.56
N ALA A 29 -0.23 -6.24 2.39
CA ALA A 29 0.41 -4.93 2.52
C ALA A 29 1.87 -5.04 3.00
N THR A 30 2.11 -5.87 4.03
CA THR A 30 3.47 -6.09 4.59
C THR A 30 4.41 -6.74 3.56
N THR A 31 3.92 -7.72 2.79
CA THR A 31 4.69 -8.38 1.74
C THR A 31 5.07 -7.41 0.62
N LEU A 32 4.13 -6.60 0.16
CA LEU A 32 4.39 -5.62 -0.90
C LEU A 32 5.32 -4.50 -0.42
N SER A 33 5.11 -3.99 0.80
CA SER A 33 6.03 -3.03 1.45
C SER A 33 7.46 -3.54 1.48
N SER A 34 7.65 -4.78 1.95
CA SER A 34 8.97 -5.40 2.04
C SER A 34 9.63 -5.54 0.67
N THR A 35 8.86 -5.96 -0.34
CA THR A 35 9.33 -6.07 -1.73
C THR A 35 9.78 -4.71 -2.27
N LEU A 36 8.98 -3.66 -2.08
CA LEU A 36 9.31 -2.31 -2.55
C LEU A 36 10.55 -1.74 -1.85
N LYS A 37 10.73 -1.97 -0.54
CA LYS A 37 11.97 -1.58 0.18
C LYS A 37 13.20 -2.26 -0.40
N THR A 38 13.14 -3.56 -0.66
CA THR A 38 14.23 -4.28 -1.34
C THR A 38 14.48 -3.69 -2.72
N GLN A 39 13.42 -3.45 -3.51
CA GLN A 39 13.56 -2.88 -4.84
C GLN A 39 14.13 -1.47 -4.86
N ALA A 40 13.84 -0.61 -3.87
CA ALA A 40 14.45 0.72 -3.78
C ALA A 40 15.99 0.62 -3.77
N THR A 41 16.53 -0.37 -3.06
CA THR A 41 17.98 -0.63 -3.01
C THR A 41 18.47 -1.25 -4.31
N SER A 42 17.78 -2.30 -4.81
CA SER A 42 18.19 -3.01 -6.03
C SER A 42 18.18 -2.11 -7.26
N ARG A 43 17.12 -1.30 -7.45
CA ARG A 43 16.99 -0.35 -8.56
C ARG A 43 18.08 0.69 -8.56
N SER A 44 18.42 1.23 -7.39
CA SER A 44 19.53 2.17 -7.23
C SER A 44 20.87 1.53 -7.62
N SER A 45 21.08 0.26 -7.25
CA SER A 45 22.28 -0.48 -7.66
C SER A 45 22.33 -0.71 -9.17
N TRP A 46 21.24 -1.15 -9.79
CA TRP A 46 21.20 -1.37 -11.24
C TRP A 46 21.38 -0.07 -12.03
N ALA A 47 20.77 1.02 -11.56
CA ALA A 47 20.95 2.34 -12.16
C ALA A 47 22.41 2.80 -12.07
N THR A 48 23.07 2.58 -10.93
CA THR A 48 24.49 2.90 -10.76
C THR A 48 25.36 2.12 -11.75
N THR A 49 25.08 0.83 -11.95
CA THR A 49 25.77 0.02 -12.95
C THR A 49 25.58 0.59 -14.36
N ALA A 50 24.34 0.84 -14.77
CA ALA A 50 24.02 1.43 -16.06
C ALA A 50 24.69 2.80 -16.29
N LEU A 51 24.79 3.62 -15.25
CA LEU A 51 25.42 4.94 -15.28
C LEU A 51 26.95 4.92 -15.34
N THR A 52 27.60 3.76 -15.30
CA THR A 52 29.08 3.66 -15.38
C THR A 52 29.58 4.33 -16.65
N ASP A 53 29.09 3.84 -17.80
CA ASP A 53 29.46 4.32 -19.14
C ASP A 53 28.37 5.19 -19.78
N PHE A 54 27.20 5.31 -19.15
CA PHE A 54 26.14 6.21 -19.62
C PHE A 54 26.44 7.65 -19.22
N LYS A 55 26.67 8.53 -20.21
CA LYS A 55 26.97 9.96 -20.06
C LYS A 55 26.18 10.79 -21.08
N GLY A 56 26.02 12.07 -20.80
CA GLY A 56 25.34 13.03 -21.67
C GLY A 56 23.87 13.25 -21.28
N HIS A 57 23.13 13.95 -22.12
CA HIS A 57 21.76 14.37 -21.83
C HIS A 57 20.84 13.21 -21.46
N TYR A 58 20.93 12.09 -22.16
CA TYR A 58 20.09 10.93 -21.86
C TYR A 58 20.46 10.25 -20.53
N ALA A 59 21.71 10.35 -20.09
CA ALA A 59 22.13 9.83 -18.79
C ALA A 59 21.52 10.65 -17.63
N ASP A 60 21.45 11.98 -17.78
CA ASP A 60 20.88 12.86 -16.76
C ASP A 60 19.39 12.58 -16.55
N VAL A 61 18.64 12.36 -17.63
CA VAL A 61 17.21 12.03 -17.55
C VAL A 61 17.00 10.62 -16.97
N PHE A 62 17.80 9.64 -17.40
CA PHE A 62 17.81 8.30 -16.82
C PHE A 62 18.07 8.33 -15.31
N GLU A 63 19.10 9.05 -14.86
CA GLU A 63 19.43 9.16 -13.43
C GLU A 63 18.26 9.75 -12.64
N SER A 64 17.64 10.81 -13.17
CA SER A 64 16.49 11.46 -12.54
C SER A 64 15.30 10.49 -12.40
N ASN A 65 14.92 9.81 -13.48
CA ASN A 65 13.81 8.86 -13.49
C ASN A 65 14.10 7.64 -12.60
N ALA A 66 15.30 7.08 -12.65
CA ALA A 66 15.70 5.95 -11.81
C ALA A 66 15.69 6.30 -10.31
N LYS A 67 16.14 7.51 -9.95
CA LYS A 67 16.09 8.01 -8.57
C LYS A 67 14.65 8.24 -8.10
N ALA A 68 13.81 8.79 -8.96
CA ALA A 68 12.39 8.97 -8.70
C ALA A 68 11.71 7.61 -8.44
N ALA A 69 11.95 6.60 -9.27
CA ALA A 69 11.41 5.26 -9.08
C ALA A 69 11.84 4.62 -7.74
N SER A 70 13.12 4.75 -7.34
CA SER A 70 13.60 4.25 -6.05
C SER A 70 12.99 4.98 -4.85
N THR A 71 12.71 6.28 -4.99
CA THR A 71 12.04 7.09 -3.97
C THR A 71 10.57 6.70 -3.85
N ASP A 72 9.87 6.54 -4.99
CA ASP A 72 8.48 6.10 -5.04
C ASP A 72 8.29 4.72 -4.39
N CYS A 73 9.23 3.78 -4.59
CA CYS A 73 9.24 2.50 -3.86
C CYS A 73 9.18 2.70 -2.34
N THR A 74 9.98 3.64 -1.81
CA THR A 74 10.06 3.89 -0.36
C THR A 74 8.80 4.57 0.15
N ASN A 75 8.27 5.55 -0.59
CA ASN A 75 7.03 6.26 -0.24
C ASN A 75 5.85 5.30 -0.19
N ILE A 76 5.66 4.47 -1.23
CA ILE A 76 4.58 3.50 -1.29
C ILE A 76 4.74 2.45 -0.20
N ALA A 77 5.96 1.96 0.06
CA ALA A 77 6.20 1.00 1.14
C ALA A 77 5.82 1.57 2.52
N SER A 78 6.10 2.84 2.78
CA SER A 78 5.70 3.49 4.03
C SER A 78 4.18 3.55 4.19
N ALA A 79 3.44 3.88 3.12
CA ALA A 79 1.98 3.90 3.17
C ALA A 79 1.38 2.50 3.38
N LEU A 80 2.02 1.47 2.83
CA LEU A 80 1.63 0.07 3.05
C LEU A 80 1.91 -0.40 4.48
N ASP A 81 3.00 0.06 5.11
CA ASP A 81 3.26 -0.20 6.53
C ASP A 81 2.18 0.44 7.42
N ASP A 82 1.79 1.68 7.12
CA ASP A 82 0.73 2.38 7.84
C ASP A 82 -0.62 1.66 7.67
N LEU A 83 -0.96 1.24 6.44
CA LEU A 83 -2.12 0.39 6.17
C LEU A 83 -2.11 -0.88 7.02
N ALA A 84 -0.97 -1.58 7.09
CA ALA A 84 -0.84 -2.79 7.89
C ALA A 84 -1.01 -2.52 9.40
N ALA A 85 -0.46 -1.41 9.90
CA ALA A 85 -0.59 -0.98 11.29
C ALA A 85 -2.04 -0.59 11.64
N GLU A 86 -2.73 0.08 10.73
CA GLU A 86 -4.12 0.49 10.90
C GLU A 86 -5.08 -0.70 10.89
N VAL A 87 -4.91 -1.65 9.98
CA VAL A 87 -5.69 -2.89 9.97
C VAL A 87 -5.51 -3.67 11.27
N GLN A 88 -4.28 -3.67 11.84
CA GLN A 88 -4.03 -4.26 13.15
C GLN A 88 -4.81 -3.53 14.26
N LYS A 89 -4.81 -2.19 14.28
CA LYS A 89 -5.58 -1.40 15.25
C LYS A 89 -7.09 -1.66 15.11
N LEU A 90 -7.61 -1.79 13.89
CA LEU A 90 -9.02 -2.13 13.64
C LEU A 90 -9.37 -3.51 14.19
N LYS A 91 -8.48 -4.49 14.04
CA LYS A 91 -8.67 -5.84 14.59
C LYS A 91 -8.71 -5.84 16.12
N GLU A 92 -7.84 -5.06 16.76
CA GLU A 92 -7.86 -4.85 18.21
C GLU A 92 -9.15 -4.16 18.66
N ALA A 93 -9.58 -3.13 17.93
CA ALA A 93 -10.82 -2.40 18.18
C ALA A 93 -12.06 -3.30 18.05
N ALA A 94 -12.13 -4.12 17.00
CA ALA A 94 -13.22 -5.08 16.80
C ALA A 94 -13.26 -6.14 17.91
N THR A 95 -12.10 -6.54 18.42
CA THR A 95 -12.01 -7.46 19.57
C THR A 95 -12.50 -6.81 20.86
N ALA A 96 -12.11 -5.56 21.12
CA ALA A 96 -12.60 -4.78 22.26
C ALA A 96 -14.13 -4.56 22.18
N GLU A 97 -14.66 -4.25 21.00
CA GLU A 97 -16.10 -4.08 20.80
C GLU A 97 -16.88 -5.40 20.99
N ARG A 98 -16.34 -6.53 20.52
CA ARG A 98 -16.93 -7.86 20.77
C ARG A 98 -17.01 -8.15 22.28
N GLN A 99 -15.94 -7.85 23.03
CA GLN A 99 -15.91 -8.03 24.48
C GLN A 99 -16.92 -7.11 25.18
N ARG A 100 -17.00 -5.83 24.78
CA ARG A 100 -17.98 -4.88 25.31
C ARG A 100 -19.42 -5.35 25.07
N ARG A 101 -19.76 -5.78 23.85
CA ARG A 101 -21.12 -6.28 23.54
C ARG A 101 -21.48 -7.49 24.38
N LYS A 102 -20.52 -8.39 24.61
CA LYS A 102 -20.69 -9.54 25.51
C LYS A 102 -20.97 -9.10 26.95
N GLU A 103 -20.17 -8.20 27.51
CA GLU A 103 -20.35 -7.68 28.87
C GLU A 103 -21.68 -6.92 29.04
N ALA A 104 -22.05 -6.10 28.04
CA ALA A 104 -23.32 -5.39 28.00
C ALA A 104 -24.52 -6.36 27.95
N LYS A 105 -24.42 -7.43 27.16
CA LYS A 105 -25.44 -8.48 27.10
C LYS A 105 -25.55 -9.23 28.42
N GLU A 106 -24.44 -9.63 29.03
CA GLU A 106 -24.43 -10.30 30.33
C GLU A 106 -25.00 -9.42 31.45
N TRP A 107 -24.72 -8.11 31.40
CA TRP A 107 -25.32 -7.12 32.31
C TRP A 107 -26.82 -7.01 32.09
N ALA A 108 -27.28 -6.87 30.85
CA ALA A 108 -28.70 -6.79 30.52
C ALA A 108 -29.46 -8.05 30.95
N ASP A 109 -28.89 -9.24 30.71
CA ASP A 109 -29.46 -10.51 31.14
C ASP A 109 -29.55 -10.64 32.67
N ARG A 110 -28.56 -10.10 33.42
CA ARG A 110 -28.63 -10.03 34.89
C ARG A 110 -29.74 -9.10 35.34
N GLN A 111 -29.85 -7.91 34.75
CA GLN A 111 -30.90 -6.94 35.08
C GLN A 111 -32.28 -7.50 34.76
N ASP A 112 -32.49 -8.16 33.62
CA ASP A 112 -33.78 -8.79 33.28
C ASP A 112 -34.13 -9.93 34.26
N ARG A 113 -33.16 -10.78 34.64
CA ARG A 113 -33.37 -11.83 35.67
C ARG A 113 -33.69 -11.26 37.05
N GLU A 114 -32.95 -10.25 37.49
CA GLU A 114 -33.17 -9.60 38.78
C GLU A 114 -34.46 -8.78 38.81
N SER A 115 -34.83 -8.13 37.71
CA SER A 115 -36.09 -7.39 37.55
C SER A 115 -37.29 -8.35 37.53
N PHE A 116 -37.15 -9.53 36.89
CA PHE A 116 -38.16 -10.60 36.96
C PHE A 116 -38.30 -11.19 38.38
N LEU A 117 -37.19 -11.37 39.11
CA LEU A 117 -37.21 -11.83 40.51
C LEU A 117 -37.70 -10.75 41.50
N LYS A 118 -37.44 -9.46 41.22
CA LYS A 118 -37.90 -8.29 42.00
C LYS A 118 -39.32 -7.83 41.65
N GLY A 119 -39.91 -8.27 40.55
CA GLY A 119 -41.33 -8.04 40.23
C GLY A 119 -42.32 -8.61 41.28
N LEU A 120 -41.81 -9.37 42.26
CA LEU A 120 -42.56 -9.87 43.41
C LEU A 120 -42.38 -9.05 44.71
N TRP A 121 -41.44 -8.12 44.82
CA TRP A 121 -41.23 -7.30 46.03
C TRP A 121 -40.67 -5.90 45.69
N ASP A 122 -41.42 -4.88 46.07
CA ASP A 122 -41.23 -3.44 45.83
C ASP A 122 -39.79 -2.88 45.87
N GLY A 123 -39.56 -1.86 45.04
CA GLY A 123 -38.80 -0.67 45.45
C GLY A 123 -37.27 -0.70 45.32
N PHE A 124 -36.78 -0.15 44.20
CA PHE A 124 -35.67 0.82 44.14
C PHE A 124 -34.40 0.57 44.99
N TRP A 125 -33.59 -0.45 44.67
CA TRP A 125 -32.18 -0.53 45.11
C TRP A 125 -31.27 -1.17 44.04
N GLY A 126 -30.18 -0.47 43.69
CA GLY A 126 -28.99 -1.00 43.01
C GLY A 126 -28.50 -0.16 41.84
N THR A 127 -27.62 0.82 42.10
CA THR A 127 -26.91 1.66 41.13
C THR A 127 -25.78 0.88 40.42
N ASP A 128 -26.11 -0.24 39.77
CA ASP A 128 -25.16 -0.89 38.88
C ASP A 128 -25.24 -0.19 37.51
N GLN A 129 -24.29 0.69 37.24
CA GLN A 129 -24.28 1.44 35.98
C GLN A 129 -23.94 0.50 34.81
N PRO A 130 -24.55 0.72 33.63
CA PRO A 130 -24.17 -0.04 32.45
C PRO A 130 -22.68 0.12 32.19
N PRO A 131 -21.97 -0.94 31.74
CA PRO A 131 -20.57 -0.81 31.38
C PRO A 131 -20.42 0.29 30.32
N ALA A 132 -19.57 1.28 30.60
CA ALA A 132 -19.24 2.33 29.65
C ALA A 132 -18.60 1.69 28.41
N GLY A 133 -19.00 2.13 27.22
CA GLY A 133 -18.33 1.69 26.00
C GLY A 133 -16.88 2.19 25.97
N PRO A 134 -15.95 1.44 25.35
CA PRO A 134 -14.66 1.99 25.00
C PRO A 134 -14.86 3.18 24.06
N ASP A 135 -13.93 4.12 24.08
CA ASP A 135 -13.94 5.24 23.14
C ASP A 135 -14.03 4.71 21.69
N GLN A 136 -14.78 5.42 20.84
CA GLN A 136 -14.80 5.09 19.42
C GLN A 136 -13.38 5.22 18.87
N VAL A 137 -12.87 4.14 18.28
CA VAL A 137 -11.59 4.20 17.57
C VAL A 137 -11.81 5.07 16.33
N PRO A 138 -11.01 6.13 16.12
CA PRO A 138 -11.09 6.96 14.93
C PRO A 138 -11.02 6.09 13.68
N LEU A 139 -11.77 6.46 12.64
CA LEU A 139 -11.65 5.81 11.34
C LEU A 139 -10.20 5.94 10.84
N PRO A 140 -9.53 4.84 10.50
CA PRO A 140 -8.16 4.90 10.02
C PRO A 140 -8.07 5.48 8.61
N GLU A 141 -7.03 6.26 8.38
CA GLU A 141 -6.69 6.85 7.08
C GLU A 141 -5.18 6.71 6.87
N PRO A 142 -4.74 5.67 6.13
CA PRO A 142 -3.34 5.55 5.76
C PRO A 142 -2.95 6.81 4.99
N HIS A 143 -1.72 7.28 5.17
CA HIS A 143 -1.29 8.45 4.41
C HIS A 143 -1.25 8.14 2.91
N ASP A 144 -1.57 9.14 2.09
CA ASP A 144 -1.48 9.01 0.65
C ASP A 144 -0.02 9.09 0.21
N PRO A 145 0.53 8.03 -0.42
CA PRO A 145 1.88 8.09 -0.95
C PRO A 145 1.93 9.00 -2.19
N VAL A 146 2.99 9.79 -2.31
CA VAL A 146 3.27 10.62 -3.47
C VAL A 146 4.20 9.86 -4.42
N THR A 147 3.79 9.78 -5.69
CA THR A 147 4.62 9.29 -6.79
C THR A 147 5.09 10.44 -7.67
N THR A 148 6.30 10.32 -8.19
CA THR A 148 6.86 11.30 -9.12
C THR A 148 6.46 10.91 -10.54
N PRO A 149 5.82 11.80 -11.32
CA PRO A 149 5.51 11.50 -12.73
C PRO A 149 6.79 11.16 -13.50
N TRP A 150 6.72 10.12 -14.33
CA TRP A 150 7.81 9.81 -15.25
C TRP A 150 7.99 10.95 -16.26
N SER A 151 9.23 11.39 -16.44
CA SER A 151 9.56 12.42 -17.42
C SER A 151 9.94 11.76 -18.74
N GLU A 152 9.13 12.00 -19.77
CA GLU A 152 9.50 11.59 -21.13
C GLU A 152 10.77 12.33 -21.56
N PRO A 153 11.83 11.61 -21.94
CA PRO A 153 13.10 12.26 -22.26
C PRO A 153 12.98 13.02 -23.59
N ALA A 154 13.02 14.35 -23.52
CA ALA A 154 13.04 15.21 -24.70
C ALA A 154 14.41 15.15 -25.40
N PRO A 155 14.50 15.43 -26.71
CA PRO A 155 15.79 15.61 -27.37
C PRO A 155 16.62 16.72 -26.70
N GLY A 156 17.92 16.50 -26.59
CA GLY A 156 18.88 17.48 -26.12
C GLY A 156 19.27 18.51 -27.19
N ALA A 157 20.28 19.31 -26.87
CA ALA A 157 20.73 20.38 -27.76
C ALA A 157 21.39 19.84 -29.04
N ALA A 158 21.23 20.56 -30.16
CA ALA A 158 21.90 20.25 -31.40
C ALA A 158 23.44 20.24 -31.21
N GLY A 159 24.08 19.14 -31.60
CA GLY A 159 25.52 18.92 -31.40
C GLY A 159 25.90 18.28 -30.06
N GLY A 160 24.92 18.04 -29.17
CA GLY A 160 25.10 17.19 -27.99
C GLY A 160 25.25 15.71 -28.36
N VAL A 161 25.96 14.97 -27.51
CA VAL A 161 26.24 13.55 -27.66
C VAL A 161 26.11 12.88 -26.30
N SER A 162 25.45 11.72 -26.30
CA SER A 162 25.43 10.80 -25.18
C SER A 162 26.25 9.55 -25.52
N SER A 163 26.90 8.96 -24.51
CA SER A 163 27.62 7.68 -24.63
C SER A 163 26.98 6.64 -23.73
N ALA A 164 26.96 5.36 -24.10
CA ALA A 164 26.58 4.28 -23.19
C ALA A 164 27.14 2.93 -23.63
N CYS A 165 27.21 1.99 -22.69
CA CYS A 165 27.29 0.56 -22.98
C CYS A 165 25.85 0.01 -23.10
N PRO A 166 25.41 -0.45 -24.29
CA PRO A 166 24.03 -0.92 -24.47
C PRO A 166 23.71 -2.16 -23.63
N ASP A 167 24.69 -3.03 -23.38
CA ASP A 167 24.50 -4.26 -22.58
C ASP A 167 24.09 -3.93 -21.13
N ASP A 168 24.64 -2.87 -20.54
CA ASP A 168 24.29 -2.42 -19.19
C ASP A 168 22.86 -1.84 -19.14
N LEU A 169 22.43 -1.13 -20.19
CA LEU A 169 21.06 -0.63 -20.32
C LEU A 169 20.04 -1.77 -20.50
N ARG A 170 20.41 -2.81 -21.26
CA ARG A 170 19.61 -4.04 -21.39
C ARG A 170 19.51 -4.79 -20.07
N ALA A 171 20.63 -4.92 -19.34
CA ALA A 171 20.65 -5.55 -18.04
C ALA A 171 19.76 -4.79 -17.03
N TYR A 172 19.84 -3.45 -17.00
CA TYR A 172 18.95 -2.61 -16.21
C TYR A 172 17.48 -2.88 -16.55
N SER A 173 17.12 -2.80 -17.84
CA SER A 173 15.75 -2.96 -18.30
C SER A 173 15.19 -4.34 -17.95
N SER A 174 15.98 -5.40 -18.13
CA SER A 174 15.59 -6.77 -17.78
C SER A 174 15.35 -6.93 -16.27
N ASN A 175 16.24 -6.38 -15.44
CA ASN A 175 16.11 -6.46 -13.98
C ASN A 175 14.88 -5.68 -13.48
N VAL A 176 14.67 -4.46 -13.98
CA VAL A 176 13.51 -3.64 -13.63
C VAL A 176 12.20 -4.27 -14.12
N SER A 177 12.19 -4.91 -15.29
CA SER A 177 11.01 -5.62 -15.80
C SER A 177 10.58 -6.75 -14.86
N GLY A 178 11.50 -7.63 -14.46
CA GLY A 178 11.18 -8.71 -13.51
C GLY A 178 10.77 -8.18 -12.12
N ALA A 179 11.35 -7.06 -11.71
CA ALA A 179 10.96 -6.37 -10.48
C ALA A 179 9.53 -5.80 -10.58
N ASN A 180 9.15 -5.23 -11.73
CA ASN A 180 7.80 -4.75 -12.00
C ASN A 180 6.78 -5.90 -11.99
N ASP A 181 7.07 -7.04 -12.63
CA ASP A 181 6.17 -8.21 -12.66
C ASP A 181 5.83 -8.72 -11.26
N THR A 182 6.82 -8.69 -10.36
CA THR A 182 6.64 -9.04 -8.95
C THR A 182 5.68 -8.06 -8.26
N VAL A 183 5.85 -6.75 -8.49
CA VAL A 183 4.97 -5.71 -7.93
C VAL A 183 3.56 -5.84 -8.48
N VAL A 184 3.38 -6.07 -9.78
CA VAL A 184 2.06 -6.27 -10.42
C VAL A 184 1.31 -7.44 -9.79
N THR A 185 2.00 -8.57 -9.60
CA THR A 185 1.41 -9.76 -8.98
C THR A 185 0.97 -9.50 -7.53
N GLN A 186 1.84 -8.86 -6.74
CA GLN A 186 1.56 -8.56 -5.34
C GLN A 186 0.51 -7.45 -5.16
N LYS A 187 0.49 -6.46 -6.05
CA LYS A 187 -0.57 -5.43 -6.14
C LYS A 187 -1.93 -6.09 -6.36
N GLY A 188 -2.06 -7.02 -7.30
CA GLY A 188 -3.31 -7.76 -7.50
C GLY A 188 -3.77 -8.54 -6.26
N THR A 189 -2.82 -9.12 -5.52
CA THR A 189 -3.10 -9.78 -4.23
C THR A 189 -3.61 -8.78 -3.18
N LEU A 190 -2.97 -7.61 -3.09
CA LEU A 190 -3.40 -6.53 -2.19
C LEU A 190 -4.80 -6.02 -2.53
N GLU A 191 -5.08 -5.75 -3.80
CA GLU A 191 -6.38 -5.26 -4.27
C GLU A 191 -7.50 -6.27 -4.01
N GLY A 192 -7.22 -7.56 -4.18
CA GLY A 192 -8.13 -8.63 -3.78
C GLY A 192 -8.41 -8.62 -2.27
N ALA A 193 -7.36 -8.50 -1.45
CA ALA A 193 -7.50 -8.44 0.00
C ALA A 193 -8.24 -7.18 0.50
N ILE A 194 -8.06 -6.04 -0.17
CA ILE A 194 -8.81 -4.80 0.09
C ILE A 194 -10.30 -5.03 -0.17
N THR A 195 -10.64 -5.67 -1.29
CA THR A 195 -12.03 -5.98 -1.66
C THR A 195 -12.66 -6.91 -0.62
N ASP A 196 -11.98 -8.00 -0.29
CA ASP A 196 -12.43 -8.97 0.72
C ASP A 196 -12.64 -8.33 2.09
N PHE A 197 -11.74 -7.44 2.51
CA PHE A 197 -11.88 -6.70 3.75
C PHE A 197 -13.10 -5.78 3.73
N ALA A 198 -13.30 -5.02 2.64
CA ALA A 198 -14.44 -4.12 2.51
C ALA A 198 -15.78 -4.87 2.56
N ASP A 199 -15.85 -6.07 1.96
CA ASP A 199 -17.06 -6.90 1.94
C ASP A 199 -17.36 -7.54 3.29
N LYS A 200 -16.34 -7.97 4.02
CA LYS A 200 -16.49 -8.77 5.26
C LYS A 200 -16.41 -7.96 6.54
N CYS A 201 -15.91 -6.72 6.50
CA CYS A 201 -15.65 -5.89 7.68
C CYS A 201 -16.49 -4.60 7.70
N SER A 202 -17.81 -4.70 7.48
CA SER A 202 -18.70 -3.53 7.41
C SER A 202 -18.82 -2.71 8.70
N TRP A 203 -18.30 -3.21 9.83
CA TRP A 203 -18.20 -2.46 11.09
C TRP A 203 -17.21 -1.29 11.02
N CYS A 204 -16.24 -1.34 10.11
CA CYS A 204 -15.23 -0.31 9.92
C CYS A 204 -15.05 0.02 8.43
N LYS A 205 -14.29 1.08 8.15
CA LYS A 205 -13.86 1.44 6.79
C LYS A 205 -12.39 1.83 6.84
N ILE A 206 -11.70 1.60 5.73
CA ILE A 206 -10.35 2.07 5.50
C ILE A 206 -10.28 2.65 4.09
N ASN A 207 -9.67 3.83 3.94
CA ASN A 207 -9.48 4.42 2.63
C ASN A 207 -8.13 3.97 2.04
N THR A 208 -8.16 3.25 0.92
CA THR A 208 -6.96 2.75 0.23
C THR A 208 -6.79 3.34 -1.17
N SER A 209 -7.58 4.37 -1.52
CA SER A 209 -7.56 4.95 -2.87
C SER A 209 -6.22 5.58 -3.23
N GLY A 210 -5.55 6.25 -2.29
CA GLY A 210 -4.23 6.84 -2.53
C GLY A 210 -3.16 5.79 -2.82
N ILE A 211 -3.13 4.71 -2.02
CA ILE A 211 -2.19 3.60 -2.21
C ILE A 211 -2.39 2.92 -3.57
N THR A 212 -3.63 2.59 -3.92
CA THR A 212 -3.95 1.92 -5.19
C THR A 212 -3.67 2.81 -6.40
N THR A 213 -3.96 4.11 -6.30
CA THR A 213 -3.61 5.11 -7.33
C THR A 213 -2.10 5.22 -7.51
N ALA A 214 -1.34 5.32 -6.42
CA ALA A 214 0.11 5.40 -6.47
C ALA A 214 0.75 4.13 -7.05
N LEU A 215 0.25 2.94 -6.71
CA LEU A 215 0.71 1.68 -7.31
C LEU A 215 0.46 1.63 -8.83
N ALA A 216 -0.68 2.14 -9.30
CA ALA A 216 -0.97 2.24 -10.73
C ALA A 216 -0.05 3.25 -11.46
N SER A 217 0.21 4.41 -10.84
CA SER A 217 1.16 5.40 -11.36
C SER A 217 2.58 4.83 -11.41
N PHE A 218 3.01 4.15 -10.33
CA PHE A 218 4.31 3.50 -10.26
C PHE A 218 4.48 2.46 -11.36
N GLU A 219 3.49 1.59 -11.58
CA GLU A 219 3.51 0.61 -12.67
C GLU A 219 3.67 1.29 -14.03
N THR A 220 2.84 2.30 -14.32
CA THR A 220 2.88 3.04 -15.59
C THR A 220 4.23 3.72 -15.82
N ASN A 221 4.74 4.43 -14.82
CA ASN A 221 6.03 5.13 -14.88
C ASN A 221 7.18 4.17 -15.17
N ASN A 222 7.19 3.00 -14.52
CA ASN A 222 8.27 2.04 -14.67
C ASN A 222 8.18 1.22 -15.96
N THR A 223 6.98 1.00 -16.50
CA THR A 223 6.82 0.47 -17.85
C THR A 223 7.35 1.45 -18.90
N ASN A 224 7.06 2.74 -18.74
CA ASN A 224 7.58 3.77 -19.64
C ASN A 224 9.10 3.84 -19.59
N GLU A 225 9.69 3.80 -18.38
CA GLU A 225 11.15 3.78 -18.20
C GLU A 225 11.79 2.57 -18.90
N VAL A 226 11.28 1.36 -18.69
CA VAL A 226 11.81 0.15 -19.34
C VAL A 226 11.73 0.25 -20.86
N ASN A 227 10.62 0.74 -21.41
CA ASN A 227 10.45 0.89 -22.85
C ASN A 227 11.43 1.92 -23.43
N TRP A 228 11.59 3.04 -22.74
CA TRP A 228 12.51 4.08 -23.15
C TRP A 228 13.97 3.63 -23.08
N VAL A 229 14.42 3.04 -21.97
CA VAL A 229 15.81 2.54 -21.83
C VAL A 229 16.13 1.48 -22.89
N ASN A 230 15.18 0.61 -23.22
CA ASN A 230 15.34 -0.35 -24.33
C ASN A 230 15.46 0.31 -25.70
N THR A 231 14.81 1.45 -25.91
CA THR A 231 14.92 2.24 -27.14
C THR A 231 16.29 2.90 -27.24
N VAL A 232 16.76 3.49 -26.14
CA VAL A 232 18.10 4.08 -26.04
C VAL A 232 19.18 3.03 -26.27
N ALA A 233 19.07 1.86 -25.63
CA ALA A 233 19.99 0.74 -25.85
C ALA A 233 20.05 0.33 -27.33
N ALA A 234 18.91 0.24 -28.01
CA ALA A 234 18.85 -0.08 -29.43
C ALA A 234 19.54 0.98 -30.32
N ALA A 235 19.44 2.26 -29.95
CA ALA A 235 20.13 3.33 -30.67
C ALA A 235 21.66 3.21 -30.53
N PHE A 236 22.16 2.90 -29.34
CA PHE A 236 23.58 2.66 -29.11
C PHE A 236 24.09 1.39 -29.84
N GLU A 237 23.32 0.29 -29.80
CA GLU A 237 23.61 -0.93 -30.56
C GLU A 237 23.73 -0.66 -32.06
N ALA A 238 22.87 0.21 -32.60
CA ALA A 238 22.92 0.59 -34.01
C ALA A 238 24.13 1.48 -34.36
N ALA A 239 24.64 2.25 -33.40
CA ALA A 239 25.77 3.16 -33.59
C ALA A 239 27.14 2.47 -33.52
N GLY A 240 27.31 1.45 -32.67
CA GLY A 240 28.61 0.79 -32.49
C GLY A 240 28.58 -0.70 -32.10
N GLY A 241 27.42 -1.35 -32.07
CA GLY A 241 27.30 -2.79 -31.75
C GLY A 241 27.05 -3.08 -30.27
N SER A 242 26.88 -4.37 -29.94
CA SER A 242 26.66 -4.85 -28.56
C SER A 242 27.97 -4.93 -27.78
N GLY A 243 27.94 -4.63 -26.48
CA GLY A 243 29.09 -4.75 -25.57
C GLY A 243 30.22 -3.72 -25.79
N GLU A 244 30.06 -2.78 -26.72
CA GLU A 244 30.99 -1.67 -26.95
C GLU A 244 30.34 -0.33 -26.55
N ILE A 245 31.14 0.55 -25.94
CA ILE A 245 30.70 1.92 -25.65
C ILE A 245 30.52 2.65 -26.98
N SER A 246 29.31 3.16 -27.19
CA SER A 246 28.93 3.87 -28.41
C SER A 246 28.43 5.27 -28.10
N GLU A 247 28.47 6.15 -29.08
CA GLU A 247 27.98 7.53 -28.98
C GLU A 247 26.79 7.75 -29.91
N VAL A 248 25.76 8.46 -29.43
CA VAL A 248 24.58 8.87 -30.21
C VAL A 248 24.35 10.37 -30.04
N SER A 249 23.78 11.01 -31.06
CA SER A 249 23.43 12.43 -30.96
C SER A 249 22.24 12.63 -30.03
N ASP A 250 22.30 13.67 -29.20
CA ASP A 250 21.18 14.08 -28.35
C ASP A 250 20.05 14.76 -29.14
N ALA A 251 20.26 15.08 -30.42
CA ALA A 251 19.30 15.84 -31.23
C ALA A 251 18.24 14.98 -31.95
N ALA A 252 18.30 13.65 -31.78
CA ALA A 252 17.45 12.67 -32.46
C ALA A 252 16.28 12.23 -31.58
#